data_AF-A0AAN6VM97-F1
#
_entry.id   AF-A0AAN6VM97-F1
#
_cell.length_a   1.000
_cell.length_b   1.000
_cell.length_c   1.000
_cell.angle_alpha   90.00
_cell.angle_beta   90.00
_cell.angle_gamma   90.00
#
_symmetry.space_group_name_H-M   'P 1'
#
loop_
_entity.id
_entity.type
_entity.pdbx_description
1 polymer ?
#
loop_
_entity_poly.entity_id
_entity_poly.type
_entity_poly.pdbx_seq_one_letter_code
_entity_poly.pdbx_strand_id
1 'polypeptide(L)'
;MMASSTRQGFTPALRGVSRTLNGTKRQPLEQQFQSLRLSPALVPGRRCMSTESGPTEEEGSIVAAPEINMRELYHRFKLAEHARAVPVSPSYFSRTPTFNDRYLALDRFSRTYGNLPVIPTTDTERIAWKTLADLRQSFGEPVKATDYVKCLTIIKRLHQIHPELKPNVVTEALREFERDVQAFLNVPTPIPIDKFGRALGVGKRKASTARAFVVEGEGQVLVNGKSLADYFGRVHDRESAVWALHATDRIDKYNVWARVEGGGTTGQAEALTLAISKALLAHEPGLKPALRRAGTVTRDPRRVERKKHGRVKARKGPTWVKR
;
A
#
# COMPACT_ATOMS: atom_id res chain seq x y z
N MET A 1 -3.98 -41.62 -28.37
CA MET A 1 -2.54 -41.95 -28.32
C MET A 1 -1.85 -40.95 -27.40
N MET A 2 -0.99 -41.49 -26.54
CA MET A 2 -0.30 -40.86 -25.42
C MET A 2 0.76 -39.82 -25.83
N ALA A 3 1.22 -39.09 -24.80
CA ALA A 3 2.48 -38.34 -24.64
C ALA A 3 2.44 -36.85 -25.02
N SER A 4 3.07 -35.92 -24.29
CA SER A 4 3.43 -35.72 -22.87
C SER A 4 4.14 -34.36 -22.80
N SER A 5 4.12 -33.71 -21.62
CA SER A 5 5.15 -32.81 -21.07
C SER A 5 5.66 -31.64 -21.95
N THR A 6 5.53 -30.36 -21.61
CA THR A 6 6.23 -29.71 -20.48
C THR A 6 5.64 -28.30 -20.30
N ARG A 7 5.16 -27.95 -19.09
CA ARG A 7 4.82 -26.55 -18.73
C ARG A 7 6.06 -25.89 -18.12
N GLN A 8 6.54 -24.81 -18.74
CA GLN A 8 7.56 -23.94 -18.15
C GLN A 8 6.95 -23.14 -17.00
N GLY A 9 7.60 -23.22 -15.83
CA GLY A 9 7.19 -22.56 -14.60
C GLY A 9 7.32 -21.05 -14.68
N PHE A 10 6.28 -20.36 -14.20
CA PHE A 10 6.34 -18.97 -13.79
C PHE A 10 7.04 -18.88 -12.43
N THR A 11 8.18 -18.18 -12.37
CA THR A 11 8.77 -17.69 -11.13
C THR A 11 8.25 -16.26 -10.86
N PRO A 12 7.72 -15.94 -9.67
CA PRO A 12 7.60 -14.56 -9.24
C PRO A 12 8.87 -14.17 -8.47
N ALA A 13 9.58 -13.18 -8.99
CA ALA A 13 10.63 -12.48 -8.29
C ALA A 13 10.03 -11.61 -7.18
N LEU A 14 9.99 -12.14 -5.95
CA LEU A 14 9.84 -11.35 -4.73
C LEU A 14 11.22 -11.09 -4.13
N ARG A 15 11.90 -10.04 -4.61
CA ARG A 15 12.98 -9.40 -3.84
C ARG A 15 12.32 -8.52 -2.76
N GLY A 16 12.01 -9.15 -1.63
CA GLY A 16 11.61 -8.49 -0.40
C GLY A 16 12.82 -8.10 0.42
N VAL A 17 12.87 -6.82 0.78
CA VAL A 17 13.82 -6.15 1.67
C VAL A 17 13.94 -6.89 3.00
N SER A 18 15.11 -7.46 3.31
CA SER A 18 15.42 -7.92 4.67
C SER A 18 15.86 -6.72 5.51
N ARG A 19 14.90 -6.02 6.12
CA ARG A 19 15.20 -5.14 7.26
C ARG A 19 15.41 -6.00 8.50
N THR A 20 16.63 -5.93 8.99
CA THR A 20 17.12 -6.41 10.28
C THR A 20 16.24 -5.85 11.41
N LEU A 21 15.42 -6.70 12.01
CA LEU A 21 14.87 -6.45 13.34
C LEU A 21 15.85 -7.03 14.36
N ASN A 22 16.32 -6.14 15.21
CA ASN A 22 17.24 -6.38 16.30
C ASN A 22 16.76 -7.49 17.26
N GLY A 23 17.72 -8.26 17.77
CA GLY A 23 17.76 -8.55 19.21
C GLY A 23 17.32 -9.92 19.68
N THR A 24 16.60 -10.71 18.88
CA THR A 24 16.36 -12.12 19.22
C THR A 24 16.64 -12.98 17.99
N LYS A 25 17.77 -13.69 17.99
CA LYS A 25 18.05 -14.73 16.99
C LYS A 25 16.89 -15.73 17.06
N ARG A 26 15.92 -15.63 16.15
CA ARG A 26 14.96 -16.71 15.94
C ARG A 26 15.78 -17.93 15.54
N GLN A 27 15.71 -18.97 16.35
CA GLN A 27 16.40 -20.22 16.07
C GLN A 27 16.01 -20.69 14.66
N PRO A 28 16.95 -21.29 13.89
CA PRO A 28 16.65 -21.84 12.58
C PRO A 28 15.42 -22.77 12.66
N LEU A 29 14.59 -22.76 11.61
CA LEU A 29 13.32 -23.50 11.57
C LEU A 29 13.48 -24.96 11.99
N GLU A 30 14.62 -25.57 11.69
CA GLU A 30 14.97 -26.94 12.04
C GLU A 30 15.10 -27.15 13.56
N GLN A 31 15.64 -26.19 14.30
CA GLN A 31 15.70 -26.20 15.77
C GLN A 31 14.33 -25.90 16.40
N GLN A 32 13.54 -25.03 15.79
CA GLN A 32 12.16 -24.79 16.23
C GLN A 32 11.31 -26.06 16.07
N PHE A 33 11.47 -26.78 14.95
CA PHE A 33 10.85 -28.08 14.72
C PHE A 33 11.36 -29.15 15.69
N GLN A 34 12.64 -29.14 16.06
CA GLN A 34 13.16 -30.03 17.10
C GLN A 34 12.60 -29.72 18.50
N SER A 35 12.40 -28.45 18.86
CA SER A 35 11.78 -28.07 20.14
C SER A 35 10.29 -28.41 20.23
N LEU A 36 9.62 -28.55 19.08
CA LEU A 36 8.24 -29.05 18.97
C LEU A 36 8.17 -30.57 18.86
N ARG A 37 9.30 -31.28 18.74
CA ARG A 37 9.31 -32.73 18.88
C ARG A 37 9.05 -33.04 20.34
N LEU A 38 7.80 -33.42 20.63
CA LEU A 38 7.43 -34.17 21.82
C LEU A 38 8.51 -35.23 22.07
N SER A 39 9.03 -35.26 23.29
CA SER A 39 10.14 -36.12 23.68
C SER A 39 9.90 -37.57 23.21
N PRO A 40 10.92 -38.26 22.65
CA PRO A 40 10.79 -39.61 22.12
C PRO A 40 10.59 -40.69 23.21
N ALA A 41 10.43 -40.27 24.47
CA ALA A 41 10.11 -41.15 25.60
C ALA A 41 8.62 -41.59 25.63
N LEU A 42 7.79 -41.13 24.68
CA LEU A 42 6.52 -41.77 24.38
C LEU A 42 6.78 -43.00 23.49
N VAL A 43 6.95 -44.13 24.18
CA VAL A 43 6.82 -45.54 23.77
C VAL A 43 6.45 -45.77 22.29
N PRO A 44 7.17 -46.65 21.55
CA PRO A 44 6.84 -46.95 20.17
C PRO A 44 5.58 -47.82 20.14
N GLY A 45 4.42 -47.21 19.87
CA GLY A 45 3.20 -47.97 19.70
C GLY A 45 1.98 -47.07 19.54
N ARG A 46 1.33 -47.17 18.38
CA ARG A 46 0.09 -46.50 17.95
C ARG A 46 0.26 -45.17 17.22
N ARG A 47 0.77 -45.27 15.99
CA ARG A 47 0.22 -44.50 14.87
C ARG A 47 -1.18 -45.04 14.53
N CYS A 48 -2.08 -44.11 14.22
CA CYS A 48 -3.31 -44.24 13.44
C CYS A 48 -3.72 -45.67 13.05
N MET A 49 -4.74 -46.22 13.71
CA MET A 49 -5.40 -47.44 13.23
C MET A 49 -6.28 -47.07 12.03
N SER A 50 -5.79 -47.37 10.84
CA SER A 50 -6.62 -47.72 9.69
C SER A 50 -7.42 -49.00 10.02
N THR A 51 -8.69 -49.04 9.63
CA THR A 51 -9.54 -50.24 9.75
C THR A 51 -9.11 -51.26 8.70
N GLU A 52 -8.11 -52.08 9.02
CA GLU A 52 -7.83 -53.32 8.30
C GLU A 52 -7.97 -54.49 9.27
N SER A 53 -8.92 -55.38 8.99
CA SER A 53 -9.20 -56.59 9.75
C SER A 53 -8.20 -57.68 9.35
N GLY A 54 -7.12 -57.83 10.13
CA GLY A 54 -6.21 -58.98 10.07
C GLY A 54 -6.72 -60.16 10.92
N PRO A 55 -6.33 -61.41 10.60
CA PRO A 55 -6.91 -62.60 11.20
C PRO A 55 -6.41 -62.85 12.63
N THR A 56 -7.30 -63.43 13.40
CA THR A 56 -7.23 -63.87 14.80
C THR A 56 -5.97 -64.67 15.12
N GLU A 57 -5.25 -64.28 16.18
CA GLU A 57 -4.66 -65.17 17.18
C GLU A 57 -4.15 -64.36 18.40
N GLU A 58 -4.28 -64.98 19.57
CA GLU A 58 -4.05 -64.51 20.94
C GLU A 58 -5.20 -63.74 21.62
N GLU A 59 -5.84 -64.45 22.55
CA GLU A 59 -6.77 -63.97 23.59
C GLU A 59 -6.09 -62.95 24.52
N GLY A 60 -5.74 -61.78 23.99
CA GLY A 60 -5.42 -60.62 24.80
C GLY A 60 -6.71 -60.10 25.41
N SER A 61 -6.97 -60.43 26.69
CA SER A 61 -8.05 -59.84 27.47
C SER A 61 -8.10 -58.34 27.22
N ILE A 62 -9.24 -57.80 26.79
CA ILE A 62 -9.41 -56.36 26.61
C ILE A 62 -9.23 -55.72 27.98
N VAL A 63 -8.03 -55.23 28.28
CA VAL A 63 -7.76 -54.51 29.54
C VAL A 63 -8.44 -53.15 29.42
N ALA A 64 -9.55 -52.99 30.13
CA ALA A 64 -10.21 -51.70 30.26
C ALA A 64 -9.20 -50.67 30.80
N ALA A 65 -9.22 -49.46 30.24
CA ALA A 65 -8.41 -48.38 30.77
C ALA A 65 -8.76 -48.17 32.26
N PRO A 66 -7.77 -47.92 33.13
CA PRO A 66 -8.02 -47.71 34.55
C PRO A 66 -8.94 -46.50 34.77
N GLU A 67 -9.70 -46.54 35.86
CA GLU A 67 -10.60 -45.45 36.23
C GLU A 67 -9.82 -44.14 36.37
N ILE A 68 -10.33 -43.08 35.72
CA ILE A 68 -9.70 -41.77 35.73
C ILE A 68 -9.96 -41.11 37.09
N ASN A 69 -8.91 -40.99 37.90
CA ASN A 69 -8.98 -40.28 39.17
C ASN A 69 -8.88 -38.75 38.95
N MET A 70 -10.04 -38.09 38.87
CA MET A 70 -10.14 -36.65 38.64
C MET A 70 -9.41 -35.82 39.71
N ARG A 71 -9.40 -36.27 40.98
CA ARG A 71 -8.72 -35.55 42.08
C ARG A 71 -7.21 -35.51 41.89
N GLU A 72 -6.63 -36.64 41.48
CA GLU A 72 -5.20 -36.73 41.20
C GLU A 72 -4.83 -35.85 40.00
N LEU A 73 -5.66 -35.82 38.96
CA LEU A 73 -5.47 -34.93 37.82
C LEU A 73 -5.55 -33.45 38.22
N TYR A 74 -6.47 -33.06 39.11
CA TYR A 74 -6.55 -31.68 39.59
C TYR A 74 -5.27 -31.23 40.30
N HIS A 75 -4.71 -32.08 41.16
CA HIS A 75 -3.44 -31.80 41.83
C HIS A 75 -2.26 -31.83 40.86
N ARG A 76 -2.21 -32.82 39.95
CA ARG A 76 -1.14 -33.00 38.97
C ARG A 76 -1.05 -31.84 37.98
N PHE A 77 -2.19 -31.31 37.55
CA PHE A 77 -2.27 -30.19 36.59
C PHE A 77 -2.56 -28.84 37.25
N LYS A 78 -2.64 -28.78 38.59
CA LYS A 78 -2.97 -27.56 39.37
C LYS A 78 -4.24 -26.86 38.87
N LEU A 79 -5.26 -27.65 38.52
CA LEU A 79 -6.55 -27.15 38.07
C LEU A 79 -7.39 -26.72 39.27
N ALA A 80 -8.21 -25.69 39.10
CA ALA A 80 -9.19 -25.31 40.12
C ALA A 80 -10.28 -26.39 40.24
N GLU A 81 -10.68 -26.72 41.47
CA GLU A 81 -11.75 -27.69 41.73
C GLU A 81 -13.11 -27.23 41.19
N HIS A 82 -13.34 -25.91 41.16
CA HIS A 82 -14.57 -25.29 40.67
C HIS A 82 -14.21 -24.24 39.62
N ALA A 83 -14.82 -24.34 38.43
CA ALA A 83 -14.66 -23.36 37.36
C ALA A 83 -16.01 -23.06 36.70
N ARG A 84 -16.25 -21.79 36.40
CA ARG A 84 -17.39 -21.35 35.59
C ARG A 84 -16.89 -20.54 34.40
N ALA A 85 -17.48 -20.75 33.23
CA ALA A 85 -17.18 -19.94 32.06
C ALA A 85 -17.75 -18.52 32.26
N VAL A 86 -16.89 -17.51 32.17
CA VAL A 86 -17.26 -16.10 32.22
C VAL A 86 -16.70 -15.44 30.96
N PRO A 87 -17.51 -14.68 30.20
CA PRO A 87 -16.98 -13.97 29.04
C PRO A 87 -15.94 -12.93 29.49
N VAL A 88 -14.87 -12.79 28.72
CA VAL A 88 -13.79 -11.84 29.01
C VAL A 88 -14.28 -10.39 28.88
N SER A 89 -15.10 -10.12 27.85
CA SER A 89 -15.64 -8.79 27.55
C SER A 89 -16.99 -8.58 28.24
N PRO A 90 -17.22 -7.41 28.87
CA PRO A 90 -18.54 -7.03 29.37
C PRO A 90 -19.58 -6.90 28.24
N SER A 91 -19.15 -6.51 27.04
CA SER A 91 -20.02 -6.32 25.88
C SER A 91 -20.10 -7.55 24.97
N TYR A 92 -19.81 -8.74 25.49
CA TYR A 92 -19.75 -10.02 24.77
C TYR A 92 -20.96 -10.31 23.87
N PHE A 93 -22.18 -10.04 24.36
CA PHE A 93 -23.42 -10.28 23.62
C PHE A 93 -23.79 -9.17 22.62
N SER A 94 -22.95 -8.15 22.49
CA SER A 94 -23.15 -7.08 21.52
C SER A 94 -22.72 -7.50 20.11
N ARG A 95 -23.14 -6.76 19.10
CA ARG A 95 -22.76 -7.03 17.70
C ARG A 95 -21.26 -6.91 17.45
N THR A 96 -20.59 -6.01 18.18
CA THR A 96 -19.18 -5.64 17.98
C THR A 96 -18.51 -5.46 19.35
N PRO A 97 -18.22 -6.55 20.07
CA PRO A 97 -17.75 -6.50 21.45
C PRO A 97 -16.42 -5.78 21.59
N THR A 98 -15.43 -6.08 20.74
CA THR A 98 -14.11 -5.46 20.85
C THR A 98 -14.16 -3.97 20.57
N PHE A 99 -14.91 -3.53 19.55
CA PHE A 99 -15.10 -2.11 19.27
C PHE A 99 -15.83 -1.39 20.41
N ASN A 100 -16.90 -1.98 20.96
CA ASN A 100 -17.69 -1.37 22.01
C ASN A 100 -16.88 -1.17 23.29
N ASP A 101 -16.05 -2.14 23.67
CA ASP A 101 -15.18 -2.02 24.84
C ASP A 101 -14.18 -0.86 24.69
N ARG A 102 -13.55 -0.72 23.51
CA ARG A 102 -12.62 0.38 23.23
C ARG A 102 -13.34 1.73 23.17
N TYR A 103 -14.52 1.77 22.55
CA TYR A 103 -15.35 2.98 22.50
C TYR A 103 -15.75 3.45 23.91
N LEU A 104 -16.19 2.52 24.76
CA LEU A 104 -16.53 2.82 26.16
C LEU A 104 -15.31 3.27 26.96
N ALA A 105 -14.12 2.70 26.70
CA ALA A 105 -12.89 3.17 27.32
C ALA A 105 -12.57 4.63 26.92
N LEU A 106 -12.68 4.97 25.63
CA LEU A 106 -12.51 6.33 25.14
C LEU A 106 -13.56 7.30 25.70
N ASP A 107 -14.82 6.89 25.78
CA ASP A 107 -15.90 7.69 26.39
C ASP A 107 -15.64 7.96 27.88
N ARG A 108 -15.14 6.96 28.62
CA ARG A 108 -14.69 7.15 30.01
C ARG A 108 -13.56 8.19 30.09
N PHE A 109 -12.54 8.08 29.24
CA PHE A 109 -11.47 9.09 29.19
C PHE A 109 -11.99 10.48 28.86
N SER A 110 -12.94 10.59 27.94
CA SER A 110 -13.57 11.86 27.59
C SER A 110 -14.31 12.49 28.76
N ARG A 111 -14.93 11.69 29.62
CA ARG A 111 -15.62 12.16 30.83
C ARG A 111 -14.64 12.56 31.92
N THR A 112 -13.62 11.73 32.17
CA THR A 112 -12.61 11.99 33.23
C THR A 112 -11.73 13.20 32.90
N TYR A 113 -11.27 13.30 31.65
CA TYR A 113 -10.32 14.31 31.21
C TYR A 113 -10.97 15.44 30.40
N GLY A 114 -12.30 15.54 30.41
CA GLY A 114 -13.06 16.53 29.65
C GLY A 114 -12.73 17.98 30.01
N ASN A 115 -12.35 18.22 31.26
CA ASN A 115 -12.03 19.55 31.80
C ASN A 115 -10.63 20.05 31.41
N LEU A 116 -9.76 19.20 30.87
CA LEU A 116 -8.40 19.61 30.49
C LEU A 116 -8.44 20.61 29.34
N PRO A 117 -7.55 21.61 29.34
CA PRO A 117 -7.49 22.62 28.29
C PRO A 117 -7.13 21.98 26.95
N VAL A 118 -7.77 22.48 25.90
CA VAL A 118 -7.55 22.04 24.53
C VAL A 118 -6.80 23.07 23.72
N ILE A 119 -5.98 22.57 22.82
CA ILE A 119 -5.30 23.35 21.79
C ILE A 119 -6.26 23.52 20.59
N PRO A 120 -6.27 24.69 19.94
CA PRO A 120 -7.03 24.88 18.71
C PRO A 120 -6.56 23.93 17.60
N THR A 121 -7.46 23.62 16.67
CA THR A 121 -7.18 22.61 15.62
C THR A 121 -6.03 22.99 14.68
N THR A 122 -5.66 24.27 14.61
CA THR A 122 -4.52 24.76 13.83
C THR A 122 -3.18 24.30 14.39
N ASP A 123 -3.07 24.26 15.72
CA ASP A 123 -1.81 24.08 16.43
C ASP A 123 -1.62 22.62 16.85
N THR A 124 -2.67 21.80 16.77
CA THR A 124 -2.58 20.35 16.99
C THR A 124 -1.82 19.63 15.88
N GLU A 125 -0.99 18.65 16.25
CA GLU A 125 -0.30 17.79 15.30
C GLU A 125 -1.28 17.02 14.39
N ARG A 126 -0.98 16.97 13.10
CA ARG A 126 -1.82 16.32 12.09
C ARG A 126 -1.60 14.81 12.08
N ILE A 127 -2.50 14.08 12.71
CA ILE A 127 -2.49 12.61 12.75
C ILE A 127 -3.48 12.02 11.74
N ALA A 128 -3.05 10.95 11.06
CA ALA A 128 -3.90 10.16 10.18
C ALA A 128 -4.59 9.04 10.97
N TRP A 129 -5.86 9.23 11.34
CA TRP A 129 -6.67 8.21 12.02
C TRP A 129 -7.10 7.08 11.09
N LYS A 130 -7.23 5.85 11.62
CA LYS A 130 -7.67 4.65 10.89
C LYS A 130 -8.98 4.89 10.17
N THR A 131 -9.05 4.49 8.90
CA THR A 131 -10.32 4.54 8.16
C THR A 131 -11.28 3.47 8.70
N LEU A 132 -12.57 3.60 8.41
CA LEU A 132 -13.56 2.59 8.78
C LEU A 132 -13.20 1.19 8.26
N ALA A 133 -12.65 1.10 7.05
CA ALA A 133 -12.22 -0.17 6.48
C ALA A 133 -11.03 -0.77 7.24
N ASP A 134 -10.01 0.05 7.54
CA ASP A 134 -8.85 -0.37 8.32
C ASP A 134 -9.26 -0.83 9.72
N LEU A 135 -10.22 -0.12 10.33
CA LEU A 135 -10.72 -0.41 11.67
C LEU A 135 -11.51 -1.73 11.71
N ARG A 136 -12.36 -1.98 10.71
CA ARG A 136 -13.04 -3.27 10.56
C ARG A 136 -12.05 -4.42 10.36
N GLN A 137 -10.98 -4.18 9.60
CA GLN A 137 -9.93 -5.17 9.39
C GLN A 137 -9.12 -5.44 10.67
N SER A 138 -8.80 -4.40 11.44
CA SER A 138 -8.00 -4.56 12.67
C SER A 138 -8.77 -5.28 13.78
N PHE A 139 -10.06 -4.97 13.95
CA PHE A 139 -10.90 -5.62 14.96
C PHE A 139 -11.54 -6.93 14.47
N GLY A 140 -11.62 -7.15 13.15
CA GLY A 140 -12.32 -8.30 12.58
C GLY A 140 -13.85 -8.20 12.72
N GLU A 141 -14.39 -7.02 13.03
CA GLU A 141 -15.80 -6.81 13.34
C GLU A 141 -16.50 -5.87 12.35
N PRO A 142 -17.79 -6.08 12.05
CA PRO A 142 -18.56 -5.24 11.14
C PRO A 142 -19.08 -3.97 11.84
N VAL A 143 -18.17 -3.06 12.20
CA VAL A 143 -18.48 -1.77 12.86
C VAL A 143 -19.33 -0.89 11.94
N LYS A 144 -20.41 -0.30 12.45
CA LYS A 144 -21.25 0.63 11.68
C LYS A 144 -20.55 1.99 11.50
N ALA A 145 -20.81 2.64 10.37
CA ALA A 145 -20.23 3.95 10.08
C ALA A 145 -20.64 5.02 11.10
N THR A 146 -21.88 4.97 11.60
CA THR A 146 -22.40 5.88 12.63
C THR A 146 -21.58 5.79 13.92
N ASP A 147 -21.27 4.57 14.34
CA ASP A 147 -20.60 4.32 15.60
C ASP A 147 -19.12 4.68 15.50
N TYR A 148 -18.51 4.42 14.33
CA TYR A 148 -17.18 4.91 13.99
C TYR A 148 -17.08 6.44 14.02
N VAL A 149 -18.06 7.16 13.46
CA VAL A 149 -18.06 8.63 13.50
C VAL A 149 -18.12 9.14 14.94
N LYS A 150 -18.98 8.55 15.78
CA LYS A 150 -19.04 8.87 17.23
C LYS A 150 -17.68 8.64 17.90
N CYS A 151 -17.08 7.48 17.69
CA CYS A 151 -15.75 7.16 18.21
C CYS A 151 -14.70 8.19 17.75
N LEU A 152 -14.69 8.54 16.46
CA LEU A 152 -13.75 9.50 15.89
C LEU A 152 -13.91 10.91 16.48
N THR A 153 -15.13 11.33 16.82
CA THR A 153 -15.33 12.62 17.50
C THR A 153 -14.67 12.66 18.88
N ILE A 154 -14.77 11.57 19.64
CA ILE A 154 -14.12 11.43 20.95
C ILE A 154 -12.60 11.42 20.80
N ILE A 155 -12.08 10.62 19.87
CA ILE A 155 -10.64 10.54 19.55
C ILE A 155 -10.08 11.92 19.23
N LYS A 156 -10.73 12.68 18.34
CA LYS A 156 -10.30 14.04 17.98
C LYS A 156 -10.32 14.99 19.18
N ARG A 157 -11.34 14.90 20.03
CA ARG A 157 -11.45 15.73 21.24
C ARG A 157 -10.38 15.42 22.28
N LEU A 158 -10.05 14.14 22.46
CA LEU A 158 -8.97 13.69 23.35
C LEU A 158 -7.59 14.06 22.80
N HIS A 159 -7.42 14.00 21.47
CA HIS A 159 -6.18 14.41 20.82
C HIS A 159 -5.86 15.90 21.01
N GLN A 160 -6.89 16.75 21.04
CA GLN A 160 -6.74 18.20 21.24
C GLN A 160 -6.28 18.60 22.64
N ILE A 161 -6.27 17.71 23.64
CA ILE A 161 -5.76 18.02 24.98
C ILE A 161 -4.29 18.43 24.89
N HIS A 162 -3.91 19.47 25.65
CA HIS A 162 -2.53 19.97 25.70
C HIS A 162 -1.52 18.83 25.99
N PRO A 163 -0.43 18.67 25.21
CA PRO A 163 0.49 17.52 25.31
C PRO A 163 1.08 17.32 26.71
N GLU A 164 1.41 18.40 27.41
CA GLU A 164 2.00 18.33 28.77
C GLU A 164 1.01 17.80 29.81
N LEU A 165 -0.29 18.01 29.59
CA LEU A 165 -1.35 17.59 30.50
C LEU A 165 -2.01 16.29 30.05
N LYS A 166 -1.65 15.77 28.86
CA LYS A 166 -2.25 14.57 28.30
C LYS A 166 -1.69 13.35 29.05
N PRO A 167 -2.55 12.57 29.74
CA PRO A 167 -2.08 11.41 30.48
C PRO A 167 -1.63 10.29 29.52
N ASN A 168 -0.59 9.56 29.91
CA ASN A 168 -0.01 8.47 29.09
C ASN A 168 -1.05 7.42 28.67
N VAL A 169 -2.02 7.13 29.54
CA VAL A 169 -3.10 6.16 29.28
C VAL A 169 -3.95 6.58 28.07
N VAL A 170 -4.23 7.88 27.92
CA VAL A 170 -4.97 8.40 26.77
C VAL A 170 -4.13 8.29 25.50
N THR A 171 -2.84 8.61 25.58
CA THR A 171 -1.91 8.49 24.45
C THR A 171 -1.82 7.06 23.94
N GLU A 172 -1.70 6.07 24.85
CA GLU A 172 -1.70 4.65 24.50
C GLU A 172 -3.00 4.19 23.84
N ALA A 173 -4.15 4.65 24.37
CA ALA A 173 -5.46 4.32 23.80
C ALA A 173 -5.66 4.94 22.41
N LEU A 174 -5.20 6.19 22.19
CA LEU A 174 -5.28 6.84 20.88
C LEU A 174 -4.41 6.14 19.84
N ARG A 175 -3.24 5.65 20.23
CA ARG A 175 -2.29 4.96 19.34
C ARG A 175 -2.89 3.76 18.61
N GLU A 176 -3.81 3.03 19.24
CA GLU A 176 -4.52 1.91 18.62
C GLU A 176 -5.35 2.35 17.40
N PHE A 177 -5.81 3.61 17.36
CA PHE A 177 -6.63 4.17 16.29
C PHE A 177 -5.82 4.97 15.26
N GLU A 178 -4.51 5.12 15.45
CA GLU A 178 -3.63 5.77 14.49
C GLU A 178 -3.34 4.84 13.29
N ARG A 179 -3.16 5.44 12.11
CA ARG A 179 -2.63 4.72 10.94
C ARG A 179 -1.12 4.84 10.95
N ASP A 180 -0.47 3.71 10.75
CA ASP A 180 0.97 3.64 10.47
C ASP A 180 1.34 4.24 9.09
N VAL A 181 0.34 4.70 8.32
CA VAL A 181 0.53 5.35 7.02
C VAL A 181 0.43 6.86 7.19
N GLN A 182 1.59 7.53 7.17
CA GLN A 182 1.64 8.98 7.07
C GLN A 182 1.47 9.38 5.60
N ALA A 183 0.25 9.77 5.23
CA ALA A 183 -0.06 10.26 3.87
C ALA A 183 0.81 11.46 3.45
N PHE A 184 1.34 12.22 4.42
CA PHE A 184 2.19 13.39 4.22
C PHE A 184 3.63 13.06 3.81
N LEU A 185 4.08 11.81 3.99
CA LEU A 185 5.46 11.42 3.64
C LEU A 185 5.65 11.15 2.15
N ASN A 186 4.58 11.02 1.36
CA ASN A 186 4.72 10.80 -0.08
C ASN A 186 4.99 12.13 -0.82
N VAL A 187 6.11 12.75 -0.50
CA VAL A 187 6.61 13.95 -1.17
C VAL A 187 7.40 13.51 -2.41
N PRO A 188 7.05 13.95 -3.62
CA PRO A 188 7.84 13.63 -4.80
C PRO A 188 9.23 14.28 -4.69
N THR A 189 10.28 13.55 -5.03
CA THR A 189 11.64 14.11 -5.03
C THR A 189 11.72 15.24 -6.06
N PRO A 190 12.20 16.45 -5.68
CA PRO A 190 12.38 17.53 -6.62
C PRO A 190 13.43 17.14 -7.67
N ILE A 191 13.34 17.73 -8.86
CA ILE A 191 14.32 17.51 -9.92
C ILE A 191 15.56 18.34 -9.58
N PRO A 192 16.74 17.73 -9.37
CA PRO A 192 17.97 18.47 -9.13
C PRO A 192 18.48 19.12 -10.42
N ILE A 193 19.25 20.18 -10.26
CA ILE A 193 20.05 20.79 -11.32
C ILE A 193 21.45 20.17 -11.26
N ASP A 194 21.93 19.67 -12.40
CA ASP A 194 23.26 19.06 -12.51
C ASP A 194 24.38 20.09 -12.29
N LYS A 195 25.62 19.60 -12.08
CA LYS A 195 26.84 20.43 -12.01
C LYS A 195 27.03 21.38 -13.19
N PHE A 196 26.49 21.02 -14.36
CA PHE A 196 26.55 21.80 -15.59
C PHE A 196 25.35 22.73 -15.79
N GLY A 197 24.53 22.97 -14.76
CA GLY A 197 23.35 23.84 -14.86
C GLY A 197 22.19 23.23 -15.67
N ARG A 198 22.13 21.90 -15.79
CA ARG A 198 21.14 21.20 -16.64
C ARG A 198 20.08 20.55 -15.78
N ALA A 199 18.81 20.74 -16.11
CA ALA A 199 17.70 20.05 -15.47
C ALA A 199 17.19 18.92 -16.37
N LEU A 200 17.03 17.72 -15.80
CA LEU A 200 16.49 16.56 -16.53
C LEU A 200 14.98 16.42 -16.30
N GLY A 201 14.22 16.67 -17.36
CA GLY A 201 12.78 16.43 -17.41
C GLY A 201 12.43 15.11 -18.09
N VAL A 202 11.42 14.40 -17.57
CA VAL A 202 10.91 13.17 -18.17
C VAL A 202 9.42 13.27 -18.47
N GLY A 203 9.07 13.10 -19.73
CA GLY A 203 7.71 13.11 -20.25
C GLY A 203 7.34 11.80 -20.95
N LYS A 204 6.05 11.44 -20.90
CA LYS A 204 5.53 10.23 -21.56
C LYS A 204 4.17 10.51 -22.16
N ARG A 205 3.96 10.03 -23.38
CA ARG A 205 2.68 10.11 -24.08
C ARG A 205 2.45 8.89 -24.94
N LYS A 206 1.32 8.21 -24.76
CA LYS A 206 1.01 6.93 -25.41
C LYS A 206 2.18 5.94 -25.20
N ALA A 207 2.91 5.61 -26.27
CA ALA A 207 4.09 4.73 -26.25
C ALA A 207 5.42 5.50 -26.23
N SER A 208 5.40 6.82 -26.42
CA SER A 208 6.59 7.66 -26.51
C SER A 208 7.08 8.06 -25.12
N THR A 209 8.40 8.04 -24.97
CA THR A 209 9.12 8.53 -23.79
C THR A 209 10.17 9.55 -24.20
N ALA A 210 10.15 10.72 -23.56
CA ALA A 210 11.07 11.82 -23.82
C ALA A 210 11.87 12.14 -22.56
N ARG A 211 13.18 12.33 -22.74
CA ARG A 211 14.11 12.84 -21.73
C ARG A 211 14.68 14.15 -22.29
N ALA A 212 14.40 15.26 -21.63
CA ALA A 212 14.85 16.58 -22.05
C ALA A 212 15.82 17.15 -21.02
N PHE A 213 17.01 17.51 -21.46
CA PHE A 213 17.96 18.30 -20.71
C PHE A 213 17.75 19.76 -21.10
N VAL A 214 17.37 20.58 -20.12
CA VAL A 214 17.15 22.01 -20.32
C VAL A 214 18.24 22.79 -19.60
N VAL A 215 18.88 23.71 -20.31
CA VAL A 215 20.04 24.50 -19.87
C VAL A 215 19.79 25.94 -20.29
N GLU A 216 20.25 26.91 -19.51
CA GLU A 216 20.23 28.32 -19.93
C GLU A 216 21.11 28.51 -21.18
N GLY A 217 20.62 29.25 -22.17
CA GLY A 217 21.27 29.42 -23.46
C GLY A 217 20.45 30.24 -24.46
N GLU A 218 20.72 30.07 -25.75
CA GLU A 218 20.22 30.92 -26.84
C GLU A 218 18.95 30.39 -27.53
N GLY A 219 18.29 29.37 -26.98
CA GLY A 219 17.04 28.82 -27.54
C GLY A 219 17.23 27.70 -28.58
N GLN A 220 18.41 27.10 -28.66
CA GLN A 220 18.66 25.99 -29.58
C GLN A 220 18.00 24.69 -29.08
N VAL A 221 17.17 24.09 -29.95
CA VAL A 221 16.44 22.84 -29.65
C VAL A 221 16.92 21.71 -30.56
N LEU A 222 17.52 20.69 -29.94
CA LEU A 222 18.00 19.48 -30.60
C LEU A 222 17.20 18.26 -30.14
N VAL A 223 16.67 17.49 -31.08
CA VAL A 223 15.91 16.26 -30.83
C VAL A 223 16.64 15.09 -31.47
N ASN A 224 17.13 14.16 -30.67
CA ASN A 224 17.91 13.00 -31.10
C ASN A 224 19.10 13.38 -32.02
N GLY A 225 19.75 14.51 -31.73
CA GLY A 225 20.90 15.02 -32.49
C GLY A 225 20.55 15.75 -33.79
N LYS A 226 19.26 15.94 -34.10
CA LYS A 226 18.77 16.71 -35.25
C LYS A 226 18.11 18.01 -34.80
N SER A 227 18.00 18.99 -35.69
CA SER A 227 17.24 20.22 -35.41
C SER A 227 15.74 19.90 -35.25
N LEU A 228 15.01 20.80 -34.58
CA LEU A 228 13.56 20.66 -34.42
C LEU A 228 12.82 20.58 -35.77
N ALA A 229 13.29 21.33 -36.77
CA ALA A 229 12.70 21.37 -38.09
C ALA A 229 12.91 20.06 -38.87
N ASP A 230 14.11 19.47 -38.76
CA ASP A 230 14.47 18.23 -39.45
C ASP A 230 13.81 17.00 -38.82
N TYR A 231 13.64 17.01 -37.49
CA TYR A 231 13.05 15.87 -36.79
C TYR A 231 11.52 15.83 -36.94
N PHE A 232 10.86 16.97 -36.75
CA PHE A 232 9.41 17.08 -36.91
C PHE A 232 9.07 17.75 -38.23
N GLY A 233 8.61 16.98 -39.21
CA GLY A 233 8.20 17.55 -40.51
C GLY A 233 6.97 18.47 -40.42
N ARG A 234 6.08 18.22 -39.45
CA ARG A 234 4.84 18.99 -39.27
C ARG A 234 5.06 20.17 -38.33
N VAL A 235 4.67 21.38 -38.76
CA VAL A 235 4.79 22.62 -37.96
C VAL A 235 4.07 22.50 -36.62
N HIS A 236 2.87 21.93 -36.59
CA HIS A 236 2.12 21.69 -35.36
C HIS A 236 2.88 20.85 -34.31
N ASP A 237 3.64 19.85 -34.76
CA ASP A 237 4.43 19.00 -33.85
C ASP A 237 5.62 19.80 -33.27
N ARG A 238 6.19 20.74 -34.06
CA ARG A 238 7.25 21.66 -33.61
C ARG A 238 6.72 22.62 -32.54
N GLU A 239 5.59 23.26 -32.80
CA GLU A 239 4.91 24.17 -31.87
C GLU A 239 4.57 23.45 -30.56
N SER A 240 3.99 22.25 -30.64
CA SER A 240 3.67 21.45 -29.46
C SER A 240 4.93 21.12 -28.66
N ALA A 241 6.02 20.71 -29.31
CA ALA A 241 7.25 20.33 -28.63
C ALA A 241 7.80 21.46 -27.75
N VAL A 242 7.83 22.70 -28.26
CA VAL A 242 8.37 23.87 -27.54
C VAL A 242 7.31 24.70 -26.81
N TRP A 243 6.05 24.25 -26.80
CA TRP A 243 4.91 24.99 -26.24
C TRP A 243 5.11 25.46 -24.80
N ALA A 244 5.84 24.69 -23.99
CA ALA A 244 6.16 25.06 -22.60
C ALA A 244 7.03 26.33 -22.51
N LEU A 245 7.99 26.49 -23.42
CA LEU A 245 8.85 27.68 -23.51
C LEU A 245 8.10 28.85 -24.14
N HIS A 246 7.28 28.58 -25.16
CA HIS A 246 6.43 29.59 -25.79
C HIS A 246 5.43 30.19 -24.80
N ALA A 247 4.70 29.36 -24.06
CA ALA A 247 3.69 29.82 -23.09
C ALA A 247 4.27 30.58 -21.88
N THR A 248 5.59 30.60 -21.74
CA THR A 248 6.31 31.33 -20.68
C THR A 248 7.27 32.37 -21.23
N ASP A 249 7.21 32.70 -22.52
CA ASP A 249 8.08 33.68 -23.20
C ASP A 249 9.57 33.46 -22.90
N ARG A 250 10.00 32.19 -23.01
CA ARG A 250 11.32 31.68 -22.61
C ARG A 250 12.01 30.86 -23.70
N ILE A 251 11.55 30.99 -24.95
CA ILE A 251 12.14 30.27 -26.08
C ILE A 251 13.62 30.62 -26.22
N ASP A 252 13.96 31.90 -26.21
CA ASP A 252 15.32 32.39 -26.49
C ASP A 252 16.27 32.29 -25.29
N LYS A 253 15.81 31.74 -24.17
CA LYS A 253 16.56 31.68 -22.90
C LYS A 253 17.07 30.30 -22.55
N TYR A 254 16.54 29.26 -23.17
CA TYR A 254 16.86 27.88 -22.82
C TYR A 254 17.22 27.04 -24.03
N ASN A 255 18.40 26.44 -23.98
CA ASN A 255 18.78 25.37 -24.88
C ASN A 255 18.16 24.04 -24.40
N VAL A 256 17.64 23.27 -25.34
CA VAL A 256 17.00 21.97 -25.07
C VAL A 256 17.70 20.89 -25.86
N TRP A 257 18.24 19.90 -25.15
CA TRP A 257 18.72 18.66 -25.75
C TRP A 257 17.80 17.51 -25.34
N ALA A 258 17.07 16.97 -26.32
CA ALA A 258 16.05 15.97 -26.10
C ALA A 258 16.44 14.63 -26.72
N ARG A 259 16.24 13.56 -25.94
CA ARG A 259 16.27 12.18 -26.41
C ARG A 259 14.87 11.59 -26.32
N VAL A 260 14.33 11.16 -27.45
CA VAL A 260 12.97 10.65 -27.55
C VAL A 260 12.96 9.27 -28.20
N GLU A 261 12.21 8.35 -27.59
CA GLU A 261 12.15 6.95 -28.00
C GLU A 261 10.68 6.46 -28.03
N GLY A 262 10.35 5.60 -28.99
CA GLY A 262 9.05 4.94 -29.11
C GLY A 262 7.89 5.82 -29.62
N GLY A 263 6.77 5.15 -29.95
CA GLY A 263 5.55 5.80 -30.48
C GLY A 263 5.72 6.44 -31.86
N GLY A 264 5.00 7.54 -32.12
CA GLY A 264 5.04 8.27 -33.39
C GLY A 264 5.20 9.77 -33.19
N THR A 265 5.33 10.56 -34.26
CA THR A 265 5.76 11.97 -34.22
C THR A 265 4.97 12.85 -33.24
N THR A 266 3.64 12.83 -33.33
CA THR A 266 2.74 13.59 -32.44
C THR A 266 2.88 13.19 -30.97
N GLY A 267 2.97 11.89 -30.71
CA GLY A 267 3.17 11.37 -29.35
C GLY A 267 4.55 11.74 -28.79
N GLN A 268 5.57 11.79 -29.64
CA GLN A 268 6.91 12.21 -29.28
C GLN A 268 6.98 13.71 -28.96
N ALA A 269 6.34 14.56 -29.78
CA ALA A 269 6.23 16.00 -29.54
C ALA A 269 5.54 16.31 -28.20
N GLU A 270 4.36 15.73 -27.94
CA GLU A 270 3.62 15.92 -26.68
C GLU A 270 4.37 15.35 -25.46
N ALA A 271 5.10 14.24 -25.63
CA ALA A 271 5.97 13.72 -24.56
C ALA A 271 7.09 14.71 -24.24
N LEU A 272 7.65 15.36 -25.27
CA LEU A 272 8.70 16.35 -25.13
C LEU A 272 8.18 17.63 -24.43
N THR A 273 6.96 18.08 -24.72
CA THR A 273 6.32 19.20 -24.02
C THR A 273 6.30 19.03 -22.50
N LEU A 274 5.89 17.84 -22.04
CA LEU A 274 5.86 17.52 -20.61
C LEU A 274 7.27 17.41 -20.01
N ALA A 275 8.23 16.88 -20.77
CA ALA A 275 9.62 16.80 -20.34
C ALA A 275 10.22 18.19 -20.13
N ILE A 276 10.10 19.09 -21.12
CA ILE A 276 10.59 20.47 -21.05
C ILE A 276 9.91 21.21 -19.90
N SER A 277 8.60 21.06 -19.73
CA SER A 277 7.87 21.71 -18.63
C SER A 277 8.39 21.32 -17.25
N LYS A 278 8.70 20.04 -17.04
CA LYS A 278 9.26 19.56 -15.77
C LYS A 278 10.67 20.07 -15.52
N ALA A 279 11.50 20.10 -16.56
CA ALA A 279 12.85 20.63 -16.47
C ALA A 279 12.84 22.15 -16.20
N LEU A 280 11.95 22.89 -16.87
CA LEU A 280 11.75 24.32 -16.65
C LEU A 280 11.30 24.63 -15.21
N LEU A 281 10.43 23.79 -14.64
CA LEU A 281 10.02 23.91 -13.23
C LEU A 281 11.15 23.67 -12.22
N ALA A 282 12.23 22.98 -12.62
CA ALA A 282 13.40 22.82 -11.76
C ALA A 282 14.22 24.13 -11.70
N HIS A 283 14.30 24.86 -12.81
CA HIS A 283 14.95 26.18 -12.88
C HIS A 283 14.09 27.28 -12.24
N GLU A 284 12.81 27.35 -12.62
CA GLU A 284 11.88 28.38 -12.16
C GLU A 284 10.57 27.78 -11.63
N PRO A 285 10.49 27.41 -10.33
CA PRO A 285 9.29 26.81 -9.75
C PRO A 285 8.08 27.75 -9.75
N GLY A 286 8.30 29.07 -9.79
CA GLY A 286 7.26 30.10 -9.84
C GLY A 286 6.39 30.05 -11.10
N LEU A 287 6.86 29.45 -12.20
CA LEU A 287 6.13 29.34 -13.46
C LEU A 287 5.03 28.27 -13.45
N LYS A 288 4.94 27.46 -12.40
CA LYS A 288 3.98 26.35 -12.31
C LYS A 288 2.52 26.74 -12.55
N PRO A 289 2.00 27.87 -12.02
CA PRO A 289 0.63 28.28 -12.31
C PRO A 289 0.40 28.63 -13.78
N ALA A 290 1.38 29.27 -14.45
CA ALA A 290 1.30 29.60 -15.86
C ALA A 290 1.34 28.33 -16.74
N LEU A 291 2.30 27.44 -16.48
CA LEU A 291 2.41 26.15 -17.19
C LEU A 291 1.19 25.25 -16.97
N ARG A 292 0.55 25.32 -15.79
CA ARG A 292 -0.72 24.63 -15.53
C ARG A 292 -1.86 25.18 -16.38
N ARG A 293 -1.98 26.51 -16.49
CA ARG A 293 -2.99 27.15 -17.36
C ARG A 293 -2.75 26.81 -18.84
N ALA A 294 -1.49 26.74 -19.25
CA ALA A 294 -1.09 26.33 -20.60
C ALA A 294 -1.26 24.82 -20.89
N GLY A 295 -1.61 24.01 -19.88
CA GLY A 295 -1.90 22.58 -20.03
C GLY A 295 -0.67 21.67 -20.16
N THR A 296 0.54 22.15 -19.86
CA THR A 296 1.79 21.41 -20.16
C THR A 296 2.31 20.55 -19.00
N VAL A 297 1.80 20.75 -17.79
CA VAL A 297 2.21 20.01 -16.58
C VAL A 297 1.47 18.68 -16.44
N THR A 298 0.27 18.57 -17.00
CA THR A 298 -0.59 17.39 -16.86
C THR A 298 -0.13 16.29 -17.80
N ARG A 299 0.13 15.09 -17.28
CA ARG A 299 0.38 13.92 -18.12
C ARG A 299 -0.93 13.44 -18.74
N ASP A 300 -1.02 13.41 -20.06
CA ASP A 300 -2.19 12.83 -20.75
C ASP A 300 -2.22 11.28 -20.58
N PRO A 301 -3.25 10.73 -19.91
CA PRO A 301 -3.36 9.29 -19.63
C PRO A 301 -3.93 8.47 -20.79
N ARG A 302 -4.44 9.09 -21.86
CA ARG A 302 -5.08 8.38 -22.99
C ARG A 302 -4.09 7.39 -23.61
N ARG A 303 -4.56 6.15 -23.78
CA ARG A 303 -3.81 5.04 -24.36
C ARG A 303 -4.69 4.31 -25.37
N VAL A 304 -4.08 3.67 -26.36
CA VAL A 304 -4.78 2.79 -27.29
C VAL A 304 -5.40 1.63 -26.49
N GLU A 305 -6.73 1.51 -26.57
CA GLU A 305 -7.45 0.39 -25.98
C GLU A 305 -7.12 -0.91 -26.72
N ARG A 306 -7.04 -2.03 -25.99
CA ARG A 306 -6.85 -3.35 -26.60
C ARG A 306 -8.08 -3.78 -27.41
N LYS A 307 -7.87 -4.67 -28.39
CA LYS A 307 -8.97 -5.39 -29.06
C LYS A 307 -9.71 -6.28 -28.04
N LYS A 308 -11.04 -6.32 -28.14
CA LYS A 308 -11.92 -7.18 -27.34
C LYS A 308 -12.41 -8.33 -28.24
N HIS A 309 -12.60 -9.53 -27.67
CA HIS A 309 -13.17 -10.65 -28.41
C HIS A 309 -14.59 -10.31 -28.90
N GLY A 310 -15.01 -10.89 -30.03
CA GLY A 310 -16.30 -10.57 -30.65
C GLY A 310 -16.40 -9.15 -31.24
N ARG A 311 -15.32 -8.34 -31.21
CA ARG A 311 -15.27 -7.02 -31.84
C ARG A 311 -14.15 -6.94 -32.87
N VAL A 312 -14.38 -6.15 -33.92
CA VAL A 312 -13.42 -5.93 -35.02
C VAL A 312 -12.24 -5.07 -34.52
N LYS A 313 -12.53 -4.01 -33.77
CA LYS A 313 -11.54 -3.15 -33.08
C LYS A 313 -11.86 -3.06 -31.59
N ALA A 314 -11.26 -2.13 -30.86
CA ALA A 314 -11.55 -1.93 -29.43
C ALA A 314 -13.06 -1.75 -29.14
N ARG A 315 -13.76 -0.98 -29.99
CA ARG A 315 -15.19 -0.69 -29.84
C ARG A 315 -16.06 -1.12 -31.02
N LYS A 316 -15.54 -1.06 -32.27
CA LYS A 316 -16.26 -1.43 -33.50
C LYS A 316 -16.73 -2.90 -33.43
N GLY A 317 -18.04 -3.10 -33.36
CA GLY A 317 -18.65 -4.42 -33.53
C GLY A 317 -18.64 -4.87 -35.00
N PRO A 318 -18.78 -6.17 -35.27
CA PRO A 318 -19.19 -6.63 -36.59
C PRO A 318 -20.60 -6.10 -36.91
N THR A 319 -20.98 -6.12 -38.18
CA THR A 319 -22.35 -5.78 -38.61
C THR A 319 -23.34 -6.69 -37.90
N TRP A 320 -24.30 -6.12 -37.18
CA TRP A 320 -25.34 -6.87 -36.49
C TRP A 320 -26.53 -7.07 -37.44
N VAL A 321 -26.94 -8.33 -37.61
CA VAL A 321 -28.11 -8.71 -38.42
C VAL A 321 -29.25 -9.06 -37.46
N LYS A 322 -30.38 -8.34 -37.56
CA LYS A 322 -31.54 -8.48 -36.66
C LYS A 322 -32.48 -9.65 -36.99
N ARG A 323 -32.49 -10.03 -38.27
CA ARG A 323 -33.53 -10.85 -38.92
C ARG A 323 -33.76 -12.19 -38.24
#